data_AF-A0A2E7NHX6-F1
#
_entry.id   AF-A0A2E7NHX6-F1
#
_cell.length_a   1.000
_cell.length_b   1.000
_cell.length_c   1.000
_cell.angle_alpha   90.00
_cell.angle_beta   90.00
_cell.angle_gamma   90.00
#
_symmetry.space_group_name_H-M   'P 1'
#
loop_
_entity.id
_entity.type
_entity.pdbx_description
1 polymer ?
#
loop_
_entity_poly.entity_id
_entity_poly.type
_entity_poly.pdbx_seq_one_letter_code
_entity_poly.pdbx_strand_id
1 'polypeptide(L)' 'PIRLFLAVGDYDLLNPNVMRDGMHDWVEANHRMAKVLKAKGYSYQYLFCQNSGHGIGNAKIQFLPHAIEWVWHDYKEKN' A
#
# COMPACT_ATOMS: atom_id res chain seq x y z
N PRO A 1 -12.65 -14.10 -0.97
CA PRO A 1 -11.52 -13.36 -1.58
C PRO A 1 -10.73 -12.61 -0.50
N ILE A 2 -9.42 -12.45 -0.65
CA ILE A 2 -8.60 -11.70 0.31
C ILE A 2 -8.99 -10.21 0.24
N ARG A 3 -9.08 -9.56 1.41
CA ARG A 3 -9.24 -8.10 1.54
C ARG A 3 -7.87 -7.48 1.85
N LEU A 4 -7.45 -6.45 1.11
CA LEU A 4 -6.09 -5.91 1.18
C LEU A 4 -6.04 -4.42 1.50
N PHE A 5 -5.11 -4.02 2.36
CA PHE A 5 -4.79 -2.61 2.58
C PHE A 5 -3.35 -2.37 2.13
N LEU A 6 -3.14 -1.42 1.22
CA LEU A 6 -1.83 -1.04 0.71
C LEU A 6 -1.58 0.44 0.98
N ALA A 7 -0.34 0.78 1.28
CA ALA A 7 0.09 2.17 1.39
C ALA A 7 1.55 2.29 0.94
N VAL A 8 1.88 3.40 0.29
CA VAL A 8 3.24 3.69 -0.18
C VAL A 8 3.55 5.17 -0.03
N GLY A 9 4.81 5.49 0.26
CA GLY A 9 5.32 6.85 0.31
C GLY A 9 5.66 7.40 -1.09
N ASP A 10 5.59 8.71 -1.27
CA ASP A 10 5.89 9.38 -2.54
C ASP A 10 7.38 9.37 -2.96
N TYR A 11 8.27 8.96 -2.06
CA TYR A 11 9.69 8.70 -2.35
C TYR A 11 10.17 7.34 -1.80
N ASP A 12 9.34 6.30 -1.87
CA ASP A 12 9.69 4.96 -1.39
C ASP A 12 10.72 4.26 -2.30
N LEU A 13 11.99 4.38 -1.90
CA LEU A 13 13.18 3.72 -2.46
C LEU A 13 13.42 3.93 -3.97
N LEU A 14 12.78 4.94 -4.57
CA LEU A 14 13.14 5.40 -5.90
C LEU A 14 14.60 5.85 -5.91
N ASN A 15 15.50 5.07 -6.52
CA ASN A 15 16.88 5.47 -6.71
C ASN A 15 16.97 6.47 -7.88
N PRO A 16 17.28 7.75 -7.66
CA PRO A 16 17.28 8.77 -8.71
C PRO A 16 18.59 8.82 -9.50
N ASN A 17 19.61 8.05 -9.12
CA ASN A 17 20.94 8.12 -9.73
C ASN A 17 21.16 7.10 -10.84
N VAL A 18 22.35 7.17 -11.47
CA VAL A 18 22.75 6.31 -12.60
C VAL A 18 22.89 4.82 -12.24
N MET A 19 22.92 4.47 -10.96
CA MET A 19 22.93 3.08 -10.47
C MET A 19 21.52 2.52 -10.28
N ARG A 20 20.48 3.20 -10.78
CA ARG A 20 19.11 2.69 -10.75
C ARG A 20 19.00 1.39 -11.54
N ASP A 21 18.59 0.32 -10.86
CA ASP A 21 18.38 -1.01 -11.45
C ASP A 21 16.96 -1.24 -11.97
N GLY A 22 16.04 -0.29 -11.69
CA GLY A 22 14.63 -0.38 -12.08
C GLY A 22 13.79 -1.32 -11.21
N MET A 23 14.36 -1.90 -10.16
CA MET A 23 13.70 -2.90 -9.31
C MET A 23 13.22 -2.34 -7.97
N HIS A 24 13.65 -1.13 -7.62
CA HIS A 24 13.37 -0.50 -6.31
C HIS A 24 12.37 0.66 -6.36
N ASP A 25 11.64 0.84 -7.47
CA ASP A 25 10.55 1.82 -7.52
C ASP A 25 9.26 1.23 -6.90
N TRP A 26 9.16 1.33 -5.57
CA TRP A 26 8.00 0.80 -4.85
C TRP A 26 6.74 1.62 -5.09
N VAL A 27 6.87 2.88 -5.52
CA VAL A 27 5.74 3.75 -5.87
C VAL A 27 5.03 3.15 -7.09
N GLU A 28 5.76 2.94 -8.17
CA GLU A 28 5.22 2.38 -9.40
C GLU A 28 4.73 0.94 -9.20
N ALA A 29 5.44 0.13 -8.41
CA ALA A 29 5.02 -1.23 -8.09
C ALA A 29 3.65 -1.26 -7.38
N ASN A 30 3.44 -0.40 -6.39
CA ASN A 30 2.16 -0.31 -5.66
C ASN A 30 1.03 0.23 -6.55
N HIS A 31 1.29 1.24 -7.39
CA HIS A 31 0.32 1.73 -8.38
C HIS A 31 -0.13 0.62 -9.34
N ARG A 32 0.81 -0.18 -9.87
CA ARG A 32 0.51 -1.33 -10.73
C ARG A 32 -0.30 -2.38 -10.01
N MET A 33 0.06 -2.71 -8.76
CA MET A 33 -0.70 -3.66 -7.96
C MET A 33 -2.14 -3.19 -7.73
N ALA A 34 -2.34 -1.94 -7.32
CA ALA A 34 -3.67 -1.35 -7.13
C ALA A 34 -4.52 -1.44 -8.41
N LYS A 35 -3.94 -1.17 -9.59
CA LYS A 35 -4.62 -1.31 -10.88
C LYS A 35 -5.07 -2.75 -11.15
N VAL A 36 -4.22 -3.74 -10.88
CA VAL A 36 -4.55 -5.16 -11.08
C VAL A 36 -5.61 -5.63 -10.08
N LEU A 37 -5.52 -5.21 -8.80
CA LEU A 37 -6.53 -5.53 -7.79
C LEU A 37 -7.92 -5.02 -8.18
N LYS A 38 -7.99 -3.79 -8.68
CA LYS A 38 -9.23 -3.22 -9.24
C LYS A 38 -9.75 -4.03 -10.43
N ALA A 39 -8.88 -4.31 -11.41
CA ALA A 39 -9.26 -5.05 -12.62
C ALA A 39 -9.79 -6.46 -12.31
N LYS A 40 -9.29 -7.08 -11.22
CA LYS A 40 -9.72 -8.41 -10.77
C LYS A 40 -10.87 -8.39 -9.75
N GLY A 41 -11.38 -7.21 -9.38
CA GLY A 41 -12.51 -7.08 -8.45
C GLY A 41 -12.19 -7.44 -7.00
N TYR A 42 -10.94 -7.29 -6.56
CA TYR A 42 -10.59 -7.44 -5.15
C TYR A 42 -11.09 -6.25 -4.34
N SER A 43 -11.55 -6.49 -3.12
CA SER A 43 -11.73 -5.43 -2.13
C SER A 43 -10.36 -4.98 -1.64
N TYR A 44 -9.96 -3.76 -2.00
CA TYR A 44 -8.72 -3.16 -1.52
C TYR A 44 -8.89 -1.68 -1.15
N GLN A 45 -8.07 -1.21 -0.23
CA GLN A 45 -7.77 0.22 -0.06
C GLN A 45 -6.31 0.49 -0.41
N TYR A 46 -6.07 1.65 -1.01
CA TYR A 46 -4.75 2.10 -1.38
C TYR A 46 -4.56 3.55 -0.97
N LEU A 47 -3.57 3.80 -0.11
CA LEU A 47 -3.16 5.13 0.32
C LEU A 47 -1.83 5.53 -0.32
N PHE A 48 -1.80 6.73 -0.87
CA PHE A 48 -0.58 7.39 -1.30
C PHE A 48 -0.20 8.43 -0.25
N CYS A 49 0.94 8.23 0.40
CA CYS A 49 1.41 9.05 1.50
C CYS A 49 2.39 10.10 1.00
N GLN A 50 1.97 11.36 1.04
CA GLN A 50 2.81 12.49 0.67
C GLN A 50 3.85 12.78 1.74
N ASN A 51 5.02 13.24 1.32
CA ASN A 51 6.15 13.51 2.17
C ASN A 51 6.51 12.29 3.06
N SER A 52 6.50 11.10 2.47
CA SER A 52 6.79 9.83 3.16
C SER A 52 7.72 8.94 2.35
N GLY A 53 8.68 8.31 3.04
CA GLY A 53 9.60 7.34 2.45
C GLY A 53 9.26 5.90 2.82
N HIS A 54 10.27 5.02 2.76
CA HIS A 54 10.12 3.61 3.06
C HIS A 54 9.47 3.33 4.42
N GLY A 55 8.45 2.48 4.43
CA GLY A 55 7.72 2.11 5.64
C GLY A 55 6.80 3.21 6.20
N ILE A 56 6.73 4.37 5.54
CA ILE A 56 5.74 5.45 5.75
C ILE A 56 5.53 5.84 7.22
N GLY A 57 6.61 5.88 8.02
CA GLY A 57 6.53 5.98 9.48
C GLY A 57 5.73 7.18 10.00
N ASN A 58 5.85 8.35 9.36
CA ASN A 58 5.10 9.56 9.69
C ASN A 58 3.60 9.48 9.36
N ALA A 59 3.23 8.74 8.32
CA ALA A 59 1.84 8.58 7.90
C ALA A 59 1.16 7.37 8.58
N LYS A 60 1.91 6.28 8.80
CA LYS A 60 1.40 5.00 9.33
C LYS A 60 0.58 5.16 10.60
N ILE A 61 1.05 5.97 11.54
CA ILE A 61 0.38 6.20 12.82
C ILE A 61 -1.00 6.88 12.67
N GLN A 62 -1.25 7.54 11.53
CA GLN A 62 -2.51 8.25 11.28
C GLN A 62 -3.62 7.31 10.79
N PHE A 63 -3.27 6.22 10.11
CA PHE A 63 -4.25 5.33 9.47
C PHE A 63 -4.18 3.88 9.92
N LEU A 64 -3.17 3.45 10.70
CA LEU A 64 -3.03 2.04 11.09
C LEU A 64 -4.28 1.47 11.80
N PRO A 65 -4.93 2.17 12.75
CA PRO A 65 -6.17 1.67 13.37
C PRO A 65 -7.28 1.46 12.32
N HIS A 66 -7.50 2.43 11.44
CA HIS A 66 -8.47 2.34 10.34
C HIS A 66 -8.14 1.18 9.38
N ALA A 67 -6.86 0.98 9.04
CA ALA A 67 -6.43 -0.11 8.17
C ALA A 67 -6.80 -1.47 8.75
N ILE A 68 -6.55 -1.66 10.05
CA ILE A 68 -6.90 -2.86 10.83
C ILE A 68 -8.42 -3.06 10.80
N GLU A 69 -9.21 -2.06 11.20
CA GLU A 69 -10.67 -2.16 11.21
C GLU A 69 -11.23 -2.50 9.83
N TRP A 70 -10.69 -1.88 8.78
CA TRP A 70 -11.16 -2.10 7.42
C TRP A 70 -10.84 -3.51 6.89
N VAL A 71 -9.65 -4.06 7.18
CA VAL A 71 -9.30 -5.43 6.74
C VAL A 71 -10.08 -6.50 7.50
N TRP A 72 -10.41 -6.25 8.77
CA TRP A 72 -11.23 -7.15 9.60
C TRP A 72 -12.74 -6.93 9.43
N HIS A 73 -13.16 -5.96 8.64
CA HIS A 73 -14.57 -5.74 8.40
C HIS A 73 -15.24 -7.00 7.83
N ASP A 74 -16.39 -7.36 8.41
CA ASP A 74 -17.14 -8.60 8.18
C ASP A 74 -16.45 -9.90 8.63
N TYR A 75 -15.32 -9.82 9.35
CA TYR A 75 -14.76 -11.00 9.99
C TYR A 75 -15.75 -11.55 11.02
N LYS A 76 -16.06 -12.83 10.90
CA LYS A 76 -16.87 -13.58 11.85
C LYS A 76 -16.02 -14.71 12.39
N GLU A 77 -16.12 -14.93 13.70
CA GLU A 77 -15.55 -16.11 14.31
C GLU A 77 -16.13 -17.36 13.65
N LYS A 78 -15.29 -18.36 13.45
CA LYS A 78 -15.76 -19.67 13.03
C LYS A 78 -16.35 -20.33 14.26
N ASN A 79 -17.69 -20.37 14.33
CA ASN A 79 -18.41 -21.26 15.24
C ASN A 79 -18.17 -22.72 14.85
#